data_AF-A0AAN9IAH9-F1
#
_entry.id   AF-A0AAN9IAH9-F1
#
_cell.length_a   1.000
_cell.length_b   1.000
_cell.length_c   1.000
_cell.angle_alpha   90.00
_cell.angle_beta   90.00
_cell.angle_gamma   90.00
#
_symmetry.space_group_name_H-M   'P 1'
#
loop_
_entity.id
_entity.type
_entity.pdbx_description
1 polymer ?
#
loop_
_entity_poly.entity_id
_entity_poly.type
_entity_poly.pdbx_seq_one_letter_code
_entity_poly.pdbx_strand_id
1 'polypeptide(L)'
;MVDGGGAVRLTTQPESFIEPSTTHQGESSACRLGVVKDKNISTASDVWETNVEGFMMYQVSRKLQLLKSPLKGLNKRSFSDIDKKEVELKDHLLGVQSQLVLNPLDVLL
;
A
#
# COMPACT_ATOMS: atom_id res chain seq x y z
N MET A 1 47.34 3.46 39.65
CA MET A 1 46.81 4.76 40.11
C MET A 1 46.48 5.56 38.87
N VAL A 2 45.22 6.00 38.74
CA VAL A 2 44.59 6.87 37.71
C VAL A 2 44.61 6.37 36.26
N ASP A 3 43.49 5.81 35.77
CA ASP A 3 42.38 6.49 35.06
C ASP A 3 42.79 6.91 33.64
N GLY A 4 42.04 6.67 32.57
CA GLY A 4 40.62 6.34 32.44
C GLY A 4 40.27 6.77 31.01
N GLY A 5 39.77 5.84 30.19
CA GLY A 5 39.33 6.13 28.83
C GLY A 5 38.11 7.05 28.86
N GLY A 6 38.32 8.34 28.63
CA GLY A 6 37.26 9.34 28.51
C GLY A 6 36.96 9.65 27.06
N ALA A 7 35.94 9.00 26.50
CA ALA A 7 35.35 9.40 25.23
C ALA A 7 34.78 10.82 25.35
N VAL A 8 35.13 11.66 24.38
CA VAL A 8 34.73 13.05 24.26
C VAL A 8 33.20 13.15 24.22
N ARG A 9 32.62 13.78 25.24
CA ARG A 9 31.22 14.20 25.27
C ARG A 9 31.04 15.38 24.31
N LEU A 10 30.34 15.18 23.21
CA LEU A 10 29.75 16.27 22.44
C LEU A 10 28.50 16.74 23.20
N THR A 11 28.64 17.80 23.99
CA THR A 11 27.51 18.52 24.57
C THR A 11 26.97 19.49 23.52
N THR A 12 25.93 19.07 22.79
CA THR A 12 25.07 20.00 22.08
C THR A 12 24.15 20.67 23.10
N GLN A 13 24.22 22.00 23.19
CA GLN A 13 23.35 22.80 24.03
C GLN A 13 21.88 22.69 23.58
N PRO A 14 20.90 22.84 24.49
CA PRO A 14 19.49 22.87 24.13
C PRO A 14 19.16 24.25 23.57
N GLU A 15 19.07 24.36 22.24
CA GLU A 15 18.45 25.54 21.64
C GLU A 15 16.95 25.54 21.97
N SER A 16 16.52 26.71 22.44
CA SER A 16 15.18 27.04 22.90
C SER A 16 14.11 26.67 21.88
N PHE A 17 13.27 25.74 22.28
CA PHE A 17 12.00 25.37 21.66
C PHE A 17 11.03 26.55 21.74
N ILE A 18 10.80 27.23 20.61
CA ILE A 18 9.63 28.07 20.42
C ILE A 18 8.54 27.16 19.86
N GLU A 19 7.51 26.85 20.66
CA GLU A 19 6.29 26.25 20.16
C GLU A 19 5.47 27.26 19.35
N PRO A 20 5.14 27.01 18.09
CA PRO A 20 3.93 27.57 17.51
C PRO A 20 2.74 26.74 18.00
N SER A 21 1.96 27.33 18.91
CA SER A 21 0.66 26.82 19.31
C SER A 21 -0.26 26.69 18.10
N THR A 22 -0.37 25.50 17.52
CA THR A 22 -1.38 25.18 16.51
C THR A 22 -2.51 24.39 17.14
N THR A 23 -3.35 25.10 17.90
CA THR A 23 -4.76 24.72 17.99
C THR A 23 -5.39 25.06 16.65
N HIS A 24 -5.62 24.05 15.82
CA HIS A 24 -6.91 23.81 15.20
C HIS A 24 -6.90 22.39 14.65
N GLN A 25 -7.82 21.59 15.19
CA GLN A 25 -8.21 20.28 14.67
C GLN A 25 -8.50 20.42 13.17
N GLY A 26 -7.52 20.06 12.36
CA GLY A 26 -7.72 19.64 10.99
C GLY A 26 -7.34 18.18 10.97
N GLU A 27 -8.34 17.31 10.89
CA GLU A 27 -8.14 15.88 10.72
C GLU A 27 -7.34 15.69 9.43
N SER A 28 -6.02 15.55 9.60
CA SER A 28 -5.14 15.09 8.54
C SER A 28 -5.63 13.69 8.21
N SER A 29 -6.36 13.59 7.10
CA SER A 29 -6.71 12.36 6.42
C SER A 29 -5.41 11.71 5.94
N ALA A 30 -4.67 11.18 6.89
CA ALA A 30 -3.57 10.28 6.66
C ALA A 30 -4.16 9.10 5.91
N CYS A 31 -3.91 9.06 4.60
CA CYS A 31 -4.13 7.89 3.78
C CYS A 31 -3.41 6.74 4.48
N ARG A 32 -4.19 5.91 5.18
CA ARG A 32 -3.71 4.67 5.80
C ARG A 32 -3.25 3.79 4.65
N LEU A 33 -1.95 3.84 4.34
CA LEU A 33 -1.28 2.84 3.54
C LEU A 33 -1.20 1.58 4.40
N GLY A 34 -2.31 0.84 4.45
CA GLY A 34 -2.33 -0.48 5.05
C GLY A 34 -1.33 -1.35 4.30
N VAL A 35 -0.41 -1.98 5.03
CA VAL A 35 0.42 -3.06 4.49
C VAL A 35 -0.53 -4.17 4.06
N VAL A 36 -0.82 -4.23 2.76
CA VAL A 36 -1.62 -5.29 2.18
C VAL A 36 -0.82 -6.57 2.34
N LYS A 37 -1.35 -7.54 3.10
CA LYS A 37 -0.81 -8.91 3.07
C LYS A 37 -1.01 -9.45 1.65
N ASP A 38 0.06 -9.43 0.88
CA ASP A 38 0.07 -9.92 -0.49
C ASP A 38 -0.05 -11.44 -0.51
N LYS A 39 -1.30 -11.90 -0.65
CA LYS A 39 -1.68 -13.30 -0.91
C LYS A 39 -0.94 -13.91 -2.14
N ASN A 40 -0.26 -13.07 -2.91
CA ASN A 40 0.50 -13.40 -4.10
C ASN A 40 1.84 -14.06 -3.79
N ILE A 41 2.50 -13.62 -2.72
CA ILE A 41 3.82 -14.13 -2.38
C ILE A 41 3.75 -15.61 -1.99
N SER A 42 2.71 -16.03 -1.26
CA SER A 42 2.53 -17.43 -0.89
C SER A 42 2.31 -18.32 -2.12
N THR A 43 1.46 -17.92 -3.06
CA THR A 43 1.17 -18.70 -4.27
C THR A 43 2.40 -18.88 -5.15
N ALA A 44 3.25 -17.86 -5.25
CA ALA A 44 4.50 -17.95 -5.99
C ALA A 44 5.51 -18.86 -5.29
N SER A 45 5.66 -18.73 -3.97
CA SER A 45 6.52 -19.60 -3.15
C SER A 45 6.13 -21.06 -3.28
N ASP A 46 4.83 -21.39 -3.16
CA ASP A 46 4.34 -22.76 -3.25
C ASP A 46 4.73 -23.43 -4.59
N VAL A 47 4.59 -22.71 -5.71
CA VAL A 47 4.97 -23.23 -7.02
C VAL A 47 6.49 -23.31 -7.16
N TRP A 48 7.24 -22.38 -6.57
CA TRP A 48 8.71 -22.38 -6.64
C TRP A 48 9.33 -23.55 -5.87
N GLU A 49 8.68 -24.00 -4.80
CA GLU A 49 9.08 -25.14 -3.98
C GLU A 49 8.71 -26.50 -4.62
N THR A 50 7.90 -26.51 -5.67
CA THR A 50 7.59 -27.76 -6.39
C THR A 50 8.84 -28.41 -6.97
N ASN A 51 8.93 -29.73 -6.82
CA ASN A 51 9.97 -30.50 -7.48
C ASN A 51 9.63 -30.69 -8.97
N VAL A 52 10.54 -30.26 -9.84
CA VAL A 52 10.44 -30.46 -11.28
C VAL A 52 11.73 -31.13 -11.73
N GLU A 53 11.61 -32.31 -12.32
CA GLU A 53 12.76 -33.04 -12.85
C GLU A 53 13.20 -32.51 -14.22
N GLY A 54 14.48 -32.70 -14.55
CA GLY A 54 15.07 -32.34 -15.83
C GLY A 54 16.16 -31.28 -15.72
N PHE A 55 16.59 -30.74 -16.85
CA PHE A 55 17.63 -29.71 -16.90
C PHE A 55 17.16 -28.39 -16.30
N MET A 56 18.10 -27.61 -15.74
CA MET A 56 17.81 -26.37 -15.03
C MET A 56 16.86 -25.42 -15.80
N MET A 57 17.08 -25.22 -17.10
CA MET A 57 16.22 -24.37 -17.92
C MET A 57 14.79 -24.92 -18.08
N TYR A 58 14.65 -26.25 -18.16
CA TYR A 58 13.34 -26.90 -18.18
C TYR A 58 12.61 -26.73 -16.84
N GLN A 59 13.33 -26.89 -15.72
CA GLN A 59 12.75 -26.69 -14.39
C GLN A 59 12.19 -25.27 -14.22
N VAL A 60 12.99 -24.26 -14.57
CA VAL A 60 12.59 -22.86 -14.48
C VAL A 60 11.40 -22.57 -15.41
N SER A 61 11.48 -22.96 -16.68
CA SER A 61 10.39 -22.71 -17.63
C SER A 61 9.10 -23.42 -17.24
N ARG A 62 9.19 -24.64 -16.71
CA ARG A 62 8.02 -25.38 -16.21
C ARG A 62 7.40 -24.72 -14.99
N LYS A 63 8.22 -24.27 -14.02
CA LYS A 63 7.71 -23.53 -12.84
C LYS A 63 7.00 -22.24 -13.27
N LEU A 64 7.56 -21.48 -14.22
CA LEU A 64 6.90 -20.29 -14.79
C LEU A 64 5.57 -20.63 -15.48
N GLN A 65 5.50 -21.75 -16.20
CA GLN A 65 4.24 -22.24 -16.79
C GLN A 65 3.21 -22.59 -15.72
N LEU A 66 3.64 -23.23 -14.62
CA LEU A 66 2.76 -23.56 -13.49
C LEU A 66 2.23 -22.31 -12.79
N LEU A 67 3.05 -21.25 -12.65
CA LEU A 67 2.60 -19.96 -12.09
C LEU A 67 1.58 -19.24 -12.97
N LYS A 68 1.56 -19.49 -14.29
CA LYS A 68 0.73 -18.74 -15.24
C LYS A 68 -0.76 -18.78 -14.90
N SER A 69 -1.30 -19.96 -14.57
CA SER A 69 -2.73 -20.11 -14.27
C SER A 69 -3.13 -19.46 -12.93
N PRO A 70 -2.43 -19.73 -11.80
CA PRO A 70 -2.67 -19.04 -10.53
C PRO A 70 -2.60 -17.52 -10.64
N LEU A 71 -1.57 -16.99 -11.33
CA LEU A 71 -1.43 -15.54 -11.53
C LEU A 71 -2.57 -14.96 -12.37
N LYS A 72 -2.99 -15.64 -13.44
CA LYS A 72 -4.14 -15.22 -14.25
C LYS A 72 -5.44 -15.23 -13.46
N GLY A 73 -5.67 -16.28 -12.68
CA GLY A 73 -6.85 -16.39 -11.81
C GLY A 73 -6.87 -15.34 -10.72
N LEU A 74 -5.71 -14.99 -10.18
CA LEU A 74 -5.59 -13.92 -9.20
C LEU A 74 -5.79 -12.53 -9.81
N ASN A 75 -5.18 -12.25 -10.96
CA ASN A 75 -5.40 -11.00 -11.68
C ASN A 75 -6.89 -10.79 -11.99
N LYS A 76 -7.58 -11.84 -12.42
CA LYS A 76 -9.02 -11.81 -12.63
C LYS A 76 -9.78 -11.51 -11.33
N ARG A 77 -9.48 -12.17 -10.21
CA ARG A 77 -10.21 -11.93 -8.94
C ARG A 77 -10.02 -10.52 -8.39
N SER A 78 -8.81 -9.98 -8.47
CA SER A 78 -8.49 -8.68 -7.89
C SER A 78 -8.84 -7.51 -8.82
N PHE A 79 -8.79 -7.70 -10.13
CA PHE A 79 -8.81 -6.61 -11.11
C PHE A 79 -9.74 -6.84 -12.31
N SER A 80 -10.62 -7.85 -12.30
CA SER A 80 -11.53 -8.08 -13.44
C SER A 80 -12.51 -6.94 -13.69
N ASP A 81 -12.96 -6.27 -12.63
CA ASP A 81 -14.02 -5.26 -12.70
C ASP A 81 -13.50 -3.85 -12.39
N ILE A 82 -12.19 -3.59 -12.52
CA ILE A 82 -11.63 -2.29 -12.13
C ILE A 82 -12.19 -1.16 -12.99
N ASP A 83 -12.25 -1.38 -14.31
CA ASP A 83 -12.79 -0.40 -15.26
C ASP A 83 -14.28 -0.16 -15.01
N LYS A 84 -15.03 -1.23 -14.68
CA LYS A 84 -16.46 -1.15 -14.36
C LYS A 84 -16.69 -0.34 -13.08
N LYS A 85 -15.95 -0.64 -12.02
CA LYS A 85 -16.01 0.11 -10.75
C LYS A 85 -15.60 1.57 -10.93
N GLU A 86 -14.61 1.83 -11.77
CA GLU A 86 -14.19 3.20 -12.09
C GLU A 86 -15.34 3.98 -12.74
N VAL A 87 -16.02 3.39 -13.73
CA VAL A 87 -17.18 4.00 -14.37
C VAL A 87 -18.31 4.21 -13.37
N GLU A 88 -18.67 3.20 -12.58
CA GLU A 88 -19.73 3.31 -11.55
C GLU A 88 -19.44 4.41 -10.53
N LEU A 89 -18.20 4.53 -10.06
CA LEU A 89 -17.78 5.58 -9.12
C LEU A 89 -17.82 6.96 -9.76
N LYS A 90 -17.42 7.09 -11.04
CA LYS A 90 -17.51 8.35 -11.78
C LYS A 90 -18.96 8.78 -11.97
N ASP A 91 -19.83 7.85 -12.36
CA ASP A 91 -21.25 8.14 -12.52
C ASP A 91 -21.90 8.54 -11.19
N HIS A 92 -21.56 7.84 -10.11
CA HIS A 92 -22.01 8.20 -8.76
C HIS A 92 -21.54 9.61 -8.36
N LEU A 93 -20.26 9.92 -8.58
CA LEU A 93 -19.70 11.26 -8.31
C LEU A 93 -20.42 12.35 -9.10
N LEU A 94 -20.61 12.15 -10.40
CA LEU A 94 -21.31 13.10 -11.26
C LEU A 94 -22.78 13.28 -10.84
N GLY A 95 -23.42 12.20 -10.40
CA GLY A 95 -24.76 12.22 -9.83
C GLY A 95 -24.84 13.10 -8.59
N VAL A 96 -23.97 12.85 -7.60
CA VAL A 96 -23.89 13.67 -6.38
C VAL A 96 -23.55 15.12 -6.71
N GLN A 97 -22.60 15.36 -7.60
CA GLN A 97 -22.22 16.71 -8.03
C GLN A 97 -23.38 17.45 -8.69
N SER A 98 -24.17 16.78 -9.52
CA SER A 98 -25.37 17.38 -10.14
C SER A 98 -26.43 17.71 -9.11
N GLN A 99 -26.64 16.85 -8.11
CA GLN A 99 -27.60 17.10 -7.03
C GLN A 99 -27.17 18.26 -6.14
N LEU A 100 -25.87 18.37 -5.83
CA LEU A 100 -25.30 19.51 -5.10
C LEU A 100 -25.44 20.82 -5.88
N VAL A 101 -25.24 20.82 -7.20
CA VAL A 101 -25.45 22.03 -8.03
C VAL A 101 -26.89 22.50 -7.98
N LEU A 102 -27.86 21.58 -7.98
CA LEU A 102 -29.28 21.90 -7.90
C LEU A 102 -29.69 22.37 -6.50
N ASN A 103 -29.10 21.80 -5.45
CA ASN A 103 -29.40 22.12 -4.05
C ASN A 103 -28.10 22.37 -3.26
N PRO A 104 -27.51 23.58 -3.38
CA PRO A 104 -26.18 23.87 -2.83
C PRO A 104 -26.08 23.95 -1.30
N LEU A 105 -27.21 23.88 -0.58
CA LEU A 105 -27.27 23.93 0.88
C LEU A 105 -27.65 22.58 1.51
N ASP A 106 -27.78 21.52 0.71
CA ASP A 106 -28.08 20.19 1.21
C ASP A 106 -26.79 19.52 1.74
N VAL A 107 -26.66 19.46 3.06
CA VAL A 107 -25.45 18.99 3.77
C VAL A 107 -25.51 17.47 4.06
N LEU A 108 -26.63 16.80 3.74
CA LEU A 108 -26.88 15.40 4.11
C LEU A 108 -26.88 14.41 2.94
N LEU A 109 -26.23 14.76 1.82
CA LEU A 109 -26.07 13.91 0.63
C LEU A 109 -25.14 12.71 0.86
#